data_AF-A0A3A6PNE9-F1
#
_entry.id   AF-A0A3A6PNE9-F1
#
_cell.length_a   1.000
_cell.length_b   1.000
_cell.length_c   1.000
_cell.angle_alpha   90.00
_cell.angle_beta   90.00
_cell.angle_gamma   90.00
#
_symmetry.space_group_name_H-M   'P 1'
#
loop_
_entity.id
_entity.type
_entity.pdbx_description
1 polymer ?
#
loop_
_entity_poly.entity_id
_entity_poly.type
_entity_poly.pdbx_seq_one_letter_code
_entity_poly.pdbx_strand_id
1 'polypeptide(L)'
;MLREQLADEARRAGRNAEHNLKWMEKHPDRFDPSKKLEMQAYLHSMIRFARIEIKNARRAGRTSKLRTRLSSLLLSILTVLCRSRKAETGR
;
A
#
# COMPACT_ATOMS: atom_id res chain seq x y z
N MET A 1 -12.38 7.84 -0.85
CA MET A 1 -11.04 7.88 -0.23
C MET A 1 -10.05 7.18 -1.16
N LEU A 2 -8.90 7.78 -1.44
CA LEU A 2 -7.90 7.18 -2.34
C LEU A 2 -7.12 6.10 -1.57
N ARG A 3 -6.77 4.99 -2.24
CA ARG A 3 -6.02 3.87 -1.63
C ARG A 3 -4.68 4.30 -1.02
N GLU A 4 -4.09 5.35 -1.58
CA GLU A 4 -2.85 5.98 -1.09
C GLU A 4 -3.08 6.73 0.24
N GLN A 5 -4.21 7.41 0.39
CA GLN A 5 -4.56 8.11 1.62
C GLN A 5 -4.75 7.12 2.78
N LEU A 6 -5.41 5.98 2.52
CA LEU A 6 -5.56 4.90 3.50
C LEU A 6 -4.20 4.30 3.89
N ALA A 7 -3.29 4.12 2.95
CA ALA A 7 -1.94 3.63 3.24
C ALA A 7 -1.12 4.62 4.07
N ASP A 8 -1.29 5.93 3.83
CA ASP A 8 -0.61 6.98 4.60
C ASP A 8 -1.20 7.15 6.00
N GLU A 9 -2.51 6.99 6.16
CA GLU A 9 -3.17 6.94 7.46
C GLU A 9 -2.74 5.72 8.26
N ALA A 10 -2.74 4.53 7.65
CA ALA A 10 -2.24 3.31 8.27
C ALA A 10 -0.75 3.45 8.68
N ARG A 11 0.08 4.10 7.85
CA ARG A 11 1.48 4.39 8.19
C ARG A 11 1.60 5.32 9.40
N ARG A 12 0.76 6.36 9.48
CA ARG A 12 0.73 7.28 10.64
C ARG A 12 0.29 6.54 11.91
N ALA A 13 -0.76 5.74 11.84
CA ALA A 13 -1.24 4.94 12.96
C ALA A 13 -0.15 3.98 13.49
N GLY A 14 0.56 3.29 12.59
CA GLY A 14 1.67 2.41 12.97
C GLY A 14 2.82 3.14 13.66
N ARG A 15 3.24 4.31 13.15
CA ARG A 15 4.28 5.12 13.80
C ARG A 15 3.86 5.65 15.17
N ASN A 16 2.62 6.10 15.29
CA ASN A 16 2.08 6.55 16.57
C ASN A 16 2.02 5.38 17.57
N ALA A 17 1.66 4.19 17.11
CA ALA A 17 1.66 3.00 17.96
C ALA A 17 3.06 2.62 18.47
N GLU A 18 4.09 2.69 17.62
CA GLU A 18 5.49 2.49 18.03
C GLU A 18 5.96 3.56 19.03
N HIS A 19 5.58 4.82 18.81
CA HIS A 19 5.88 5.91 19.74
C HIS A 19 5.20 5.66 21.09
N ASN A 20 3.92 5.29 21.09
CA ASN A 20 3.14 5.05 22.30
C ASN A 20 3.69 3.87 23.11
N LEU A 21 4.16 2.80 22.46
CA LEU A 21 4.84 1.70 23.15
C LEU A 21 6.09 2.18 23.90
N LYS A 22 6.97 2.95 23.23
CA LYS A 22 8.16 3.54 23.85
C LYS A 22 7.81 4.53 24.97
N TRP A 23 6.71 5.25 24.80
CA TRP A 23 6.22 6.18 25.81
C TRP A 23 5.71 5.44 27.05
N MET A 24 4.96 4.34 26.89
CA MET A 24 4.50 3.49 27.99
C MET A 24 5.67 2.86 28.78
N GLU A 25 6.77 2.51 28.09
CA GLU A 25 7.98 2.02 28.77
C GLU A 25 8.63 3.10 29.66
N LYS A 26 8.61 4.35 29.20
CA LYS A 26 9.19 5.50 29.93
C LYS A 26 8.30 6.03 31.04
N HIS A 27 6.99 5.86 30.92
CA HIS A 27 5.98 6.45 31.81
C HIS A 27 5.00 5.39 32.33
N PRO A 28 5.47 4.40 33.10
CA PRO A 28 4.65 3.29 33.60
C PRO A 28 3.54 3.74 34.57
N ASP A 29 3.65 4.94 35.13
CA ASP A 29 2.71 5.58 36.06
C ASP A 29 1.55 6.30 35.36
N ARG A 30 1.61 6.47 34.04
CA ARG A 30 0.66 7.30 33.28
C ARG A 30 -0.47 6.52 32.60
N PHE A 31 -0.58 5.23 32.87
CA PHE A 31 -1.67 4.39 32.39
C PHE A 31 -2.05 3.37 33.45
N ASP A 32 -3.24 2.79 33.33
CA ASP A 32 -3.71 1.74 34.22
C ASP A 32 -2.86 0.47 34.04
N PRO A 33 -2.08 0.04 35.05
CA PRO A 33 -1.22 -1.13 34.94
C PRO A 33 -2.01 -2.42 34.67
N SER A 34 -3.26 -2.50 35.10
CA SER A 34 -4.12 -3.67 34.85
C SER A 34 -4.46 -3.83 33.37
N LYS A 35 -4.47 -2.72 32.62
CA LYS A 35 -4.76 -2.68 31.17
C LYS A 35 -3.51 -2.71 30.31
N LYS A 36 -2.31 -2.75 30.92
CA LYS A 36 -1.03 -2.68 30.21
C LYS A 36 -0.95 -3.69 29.07
N LEU A 37 -1.32 -4.94 29.35
CA LEU A 37 -1.23 -6.03 28.38
C LEU A 37 -2.18 -5.79 27.19
N GLU A 38 -3.42 -5.38 27.46
CA GLU A 38 -4.41 -5.07 26.42
C GLU A 38 -3.98 -3.89 25.55
N MET A 39 -3.49 -2.82 26.19
CA MET A 39 -2.97 -1.64 25.50
C MET A 39 -1.79 -2.00 24.60
N GLN A 40 -0.83 -2.77 25.09
CA GLN A 40 0.32 -3.23 24.30
C GLN A 40 -0.14 -4.11 23.12
N ALA A 41 -1.06 -5.04 23.35
CA ALA A 41 -1.61 -5.90 22.30
C ALA A 41 -2.31 -5.09 21.20
N TYR A 42 -3.09 -4.07 21.58
CA TYR A 42 -3.73 -3.15 20.64
C TYR A 42 -2.71 -2.38 19.79
N LEU A 43 -1.67 -1.81 20.43
CA LEU A 43 -0.62 -1.07 19.73
C LEU A 43 0.16 -1.98 18.77
N HIS A 44 0.49 -3.21 19.18
CA HIS A 44 1.10 -4.21 18.30
C HIS A 44 0.20 -4.57 17.11
N SER A 45 -1.12 -4.68 17.33
CA SER A 45 -2.10 -4.91 16.26
C SER A 45 -2.10 -3.76 15.25
N MET A 46 -2.05 -2.50 15.70
CA MET A 46 -1.96 -1.33 14.84
C MET A 46 -0.68 -1.31 14.00
N ILE A 47 0.47 -1.69 14.58
CA ILE A 47 1.73 -1.83 13.84
C ILE A 47 1.61 -2.91 12.76
N ARG A 48 1.00 -4.07 13.09
CA ARG A 48 0.79 -5.16 12.13
C ARG A 48 -0.14 -4.74 11.00
N PHE A 49 -1.25 -4.08 11.33
CA PHE A 49 -2.19 -3.54 10.35
C PHE A 49 -1.51 -2.58 9.38
N ALA A 50 -0.73 -1.62 9.90
CA ALA A 50 0.03 -0.67 9.09
C ALA A 50 0.96 -1.35 8.08
N ARG A 51 1.68 -2.40 8.51
CA ARG A 51 2.58 -3.18 7.65
C ARG A 51 1.83 -3.89 6.52
N ILE A 52 0.66 -4.46 6.83
CA ILE A 52 -0.18 -5.14 5.83
C ILE A 52 -0.69 -4.13 4.80
N GLU A 53 -1.20 -2.99 5.26
CA GLU A 53 -1.80 -2.01 4.35
C GLU A 53 -0.78 -1.37 3.41
N ILE A 54 0.43 -1.05 3.91
CA ILE A 54 1.53 -0.59 3.07
C ILE A 54 1.91 -1.62 2.01
N LYS A 55 1.91 -2.91 2.35
CA LYS A 55 2.20 -4.01 1.41
C LYS A 55 1.09 -4.11 0.34
N ASN A 56 -0.17 -3.98 0.75
CA ASN A 56 -1.32 -4.02 -0.16
C ASN A 56 -1.30 -2.86 -1.15
N ALA A 57 -1.06 -1.63 -0.67
CA ALA A 57 -0.94 -0.46 -1.52
C ALA A 57 0.18 -0.61 -2.57
N ARG A 58 1.35 -1.13 -2.16
CA ARG A 58 2.47 -1.43 -3.09
C ARG A 58 2.09 -2.44 -4.16
N ARG A 59 1.39 -3.52 -3.78
CA ARG A 59 0.92 -4.54 -4.72
C ARG A 59 -0.07 -3.96 -5.72
N ALA A 60 -1.06 -3.19 -5.24
CA ALA A 60 -2.03 -2.52 -6.10
C ALA A 60 -1.35 -1.58 -7.12
N GLY A 61 -0.36 -0.79 -6.67
CA GLY A 61 0.42 0.08 -7.55
C GLY A 61 1.21 -0.69 -8.61
N ARG A 62 1.85 -1.81 -8.25
CA ARG A 62 2.56 -2.68 -9.21
C ARG A 62 1.61 -3.28 -10.26
N THR A 63 0.47 -3.83 -9.82
CA THR A 63 -0.51 -4.42 -10.73
C THR A 63 -1.08 -3.38 -11.69
N SER A 64 -1.39 -2.17 -11.20
CA SER A 64 -1.88 -1.08 -12.04
C SER A 64 -0.85 -0.65 -13.09
N LYS A 65 0.42 -0.49 -12.70
CA LYS A 65 1.53 -0.18 -13.62
C LYS A 65 1.74 -1.27 -14.67
N LEU A 66 1.67 -2.55 -14.28
CA LEU A 66 1.82 -3.68 -15.20
C LEU A 66 0.67 -3.71 -16.21
N ARG A 67 -0.58 -3.56 -15.75
CA ARG A 67 -1.76 -3.50 -16.63
C ARG A 67 -1.63 -2.40 -17.66
N THR A 68 -1.23 -1.20 -17.23
CA THR A 68 -1.03 -0.04 -18.13
C THR A 68 0.05 -0.31 -19.17
N ARG A 69 1.20 -0.87 -18.76
CA ARG A 69 2.27 -1.25 -19.68
C ARG A 69 1.83 -2.30 -20.69
N LEU A 70 1.10 -3.33 -20.25
CA LEU A 70 0.61 -4.39 -21.12
C LEU A 70 -0.38 -3.84 -22.16
N SER A 71 -1.34 -3.02 -21.73
CA SER A 71 -2.29 -2.36 -22.64
C SER A 71 -1.56 -1.49 -23.68
N SER A 72 -0.57 -0.70 -23.25
CA SER A 72 0.24 0.12 -24.16
C SER A 72 1.03 -0.73 -25.17
N LEU A 73 1.59 -1.85 -24.73
CA LEU A 73 2.34 -2.75 -25.60
C LEU A 73 1.44 -3.41 -26.64
N LEU A 74 0.28 -3.92 -26.21
CA LEU A 74 -0.73 -4.50 -27.11
C LEU A 74 -1.19 -3.47 -28.15
N LEU A 75 -1.45 -2.23 -27.73
CA LEU A 75 -1.82 -1.16 -28.65
C LEU A 75 -0.72 -0.88 -29.69
N SER A 76 0.55 -0.86 -29.26
CA SER A 76 1.69 -0.67 -30.15
C SER A 76 1.80 -1.79 -31.18
N ILE A 77 1.68 -3.05 -30.74
CA ILE A 77 1.75 -4.22 -31.63
C ILE A 77 0.61 -4.19 -32.65
N LEU A 78 -0.63 -3.96 -32.19
CA LEU A 78 -1.79 -3.88 -33.07
C LEU A 78 -1.67 -2.74 -34.08
N THR A 79 -1.16 -1.58 -33.66
CA THR A 79 -0.94 -0.43 -34.55
C THR A 79 0.09 -0.74 -35.64
N VAL A 80 1.19 -1.41 -35.29
CA VAL A 80 2.19 -1.86 -36.27
C VAL A 80 1.57 -2.85 -37.26
N LEU A 81 0.86 -3.87 -36.77
CA LEU A 81 0.20 -4.87 -37.63
C LEU A 81 -0.82 -4.23 -38.59
N CYS A 82 -1.63 -3.29 -38.11
CA CYS A 82 -2.59 -2.58 -38.97
C CYS A 82 -1.91 -1.71 -40.03
N ARG A 83 -0.76 -1.09 -39.71
CA ARG A 83 0.02 -0.32 -40.70
C ARG A 83 0.64 -1.23 -41.77
N SER A 84 1.17 -2.38 -41.39
CA SER A 84 1.76 -3.34 -42.34
C SER A 84 0.71 -3.87 -43.33
N ARG A 85 -0.50 -4.21 -42.87
CA ARG A 85 -1.58 -4.67 -43.78
C ARG A 85 -2.04 -3.59 -44.76
N LYS A 86 -2.17 -2.33 -44.33
CA LYS A 86 -2.53 -1.22 -45.24
C LYS A 86 -1.46 -0.96 -46.29
N ALA A 87 -0.19 -1.20 -46.00
CA ALA A 87 0.90 -1.08 -46.96
C ALA A 87 0.90 -2.22 -48.00
N GLU A 88 0.41 -3.40 -47.65
CA GLU A 88 0.29 -4.56 -48.55
C GLU A 88 -0.93 -4.48 -49.48
N THR A 89 -2.06 -3.90 -49.04
CA THR A 89 -3.27 -3.76 -49.87
C THR A 89 -3.27 -2.50 -50.76
N GLY A 90 -2.26 -1.63 -50.63
CA GLY A 90 -2.14 -0.36 -51.36
C GLY A 90 -1.14 -0.37 -52.52
N ARG A 91 -0.75 -1.54 -53.03
CA ARG A 91 0.04 -1.70 -54.26
C ARG A 91 -0.79 -2.33 -55.35
#